data_AF-A0A2E3G7L0-F1
#
_entry.id   AF-A0A2E3G7L0-F1
#
_cell.length_a   1.000
_cell.length_b   1.000
_cell.length_c   1.000
_cell.angle_alpha   90.00
_cell.angle_beta   90.00
_cell.angle_gamma   90.00
#
_symmetry.space_group_name_H-M   'P 1'
#
loop_
_entity.id
_entity.type
_entity.pdbx_description
1 polymer ?
#
loop_
_entity_poly.entity_id
_entity_poly.type
_entity_poly.pdbx_seq_one_letter_code
_entity_poly.pdbx_strand_id
1 'polypeptide(L)'
;MADKRGLGRGLDDLLAQHDHDLPFLDAYGPSVGDSEGLPAGTVADPIEQIVEVIHRVLKSEGQADCEWISIESKKKGVQINVKTGSGMLPLVPSDLGAPGLEDGTLEPDRSRATVTIVQWGIPARRLIERLCEHWSG
;
A
#
# COMPACT_ATOMS: atom_id res chain seq x y z
N MET A 1 -33.43 -39.23 -24.35
CA MET A 1 -32.47 -38.40 -25.12
C MET A 1 -32.45 -37.04 -24.45
N ALA A 2 -31.35 -36.69 -23.79
CA ALA A 2 -31.24 -35.47 -23.00
C ALA A 2 -30.71 -34.33 -23.88
N ASP A 3 -31.50 -33.27 -24.04
CA ASP A 3 -31.07 -32.06 -24.75
C ASP A 3 -30.36 -31.13 -23.76
N LYS A 4 -29.04 -31.01 -23.92
CA LYS A 4 -28.15 -30.24 -23.04
C LYS A 4 -28.07 -28.83 -23.62
N ARG A 5 -29.01 -27.96 -23.20
CA ARG A 5 -29.03 -26.54 -23.57
C ARG A 5 -27.77 -25.85 -23.03
N GLY A 6 -26.85 -25.51 -23.92
CA GLY A 6 -25.57 -24.87 -23.60
C GLY A 6 -25.76 -23.43 -23.13
N LEU A 7 -25.31 -23.12 -21.91
CA LEU A 7 -25.11 -21.78 -21.34
C LEU A 7 -23.87 -21.08 -21.95
N GLY A 8 -23.70 -21.12 -23.27
CA GLY A 8 -22.46 -20.72 -23.93
C GLY A 8 -22.56 -19.55 -24.89
N ARG A 9 -23.74 -18.97 -25.14
CA ARG A 9 -23.95 -18.02 -26.25
C ARG A 9 -24.19 -16.56 -25.83
N GLY A 10 -24.01 -16.21 -24.56
CA GLY A 10 -24.24 -14.84 -24.09
C GLY A 10 -23.10 -14.22 -23.29
N LEU A 11 -22.15 -15.03 -22.79
CA LEU A 11 -21.01 -14.52 -22.04
C LEU A 11 -19.92 -13.96 -22.97
N ASP A 12 -19.65 -14.64 -24.09
CA ASP A 12 -18.66 -14.16 -25.07
C ASP A 12 -19.05 -12.81 -25.69
N ASP A 13 -20.34 -12.60 -25.97
CA ASP A 13 -20.86 -11.30 -26.47
C ASP A 13 -20.80 -10.19 -25.41
N LEU A 14 -20.93 -10.53 -24.11
CA LEU A 14 -20.78 -9.59 -23.00
C LEU A 14 -19.31 -9.25 -22.71
N LEU A 15 -18.40 -10.21 -22.91
CA LEU A 15 -16.96 -10.00 -22.79
C LEU A 15 -16.41 -9.17 -23.96
N ALA A 16 -16.89 -9.41 -25.18
CA ALA A 16 -16.51 -8.64 -26.36
C ALA A 16 -16.97 -7.17 -26.32
N GLN A 17 -18.00 -6.85 -25.53
CA GLN A 17 -18.49 -5.47 -25.34
C GLN A 17 -17.69 -4.66 -24.30
N HIS A 18 -16.83 -5.31 -23.51
CA HIS A 18 -15.99 -4.67 -22.51
C HIS A 18 -14.52 -4.58 -22.89
N ASP A 19 -14.16 -4.94 -24.13
CA ASP A 19 -12.83 -4.74 -24.73
C ASP A 19 -12.61 -3.26 -25.13
N HIS A 20 -13.10 -2.35 -24.30
CA HIS A 20 -12.71 -0.95 -24.37
C HIS A 20 -11.39 -0.84 -23.63
N ASP A 21 -10.30 -0.75 -24.40
CA ASP A 21 -9.03 -0.19 -23.95
C ASP A 21 -9.34 0.96 -22.98
N LEU A 22 -8.79 0.86 -21.79
CA LEU A 22 -8.95 1.83 -20.71
C LEU A 22 -7.74 2.78 -20.76
N PRO A 23 -7.70 3.77 -21.67
CA PRO A 23 -6.56 4.69 -21.79
C PRO A 23 -6.39 5.55 -20.53
N PHE A 24 -7.34 5.50 -19.58
CA PHE A 24 -7.21 6.12 -18.27
C PHE A 24 -6.17 5.41 -17.39
N LEU A 25 -5.93 4.10 -17.57
CA LEU A 25 -4.94 3.34 -16.81
C LEU A 25 -3.52 3.65 -17.31
N ASP A 26 -3.35 3.89 -18.61
CA ASP A 26 -2.07 4.29 -19.20
C ASP A 26 -1.54 5.62 -18.66
N ALA A 27 -2.45 6.51 -18.24
CA ALA A 27 -2.10 7.81 -17.66
C ALA A 27 -1.44 7.70 -16.28
N TYR A 28 -1.55 6.55 -15.60
CA TYR A 28 -0.93 6.33 -14.29
C TYR A 28 0.55 5.89 -14.37
N GLY A 29 1.11 5.79 -15.57
CA GLY A 29 2.48 5.31 -15.78
C GLY A 29 2.61 3.81 -15.49
N PRO A 30 3.72 3.17 -15.90
CA PRO A 30 3.90 1.74 -15.67
C PRO A 30 3.78 1.47 -14.17
N SER A 31 2.85 0.57 -13.82
CA SER A 31 2.82 0.00 -12.48
C SER A 31 4.22 -0.49 -12.17
N VAL A 32 4.80 0.00 -11.07
CA VAL A 32 6.08 -0.50 -10.56
C VAL A 32 5.86 -1.96 -10.18
N GLY A 33 6.05 -2.86 -11.15
CA GLY A 33 5.54 -4.22 -11.08
C GLY A 33 5.60 -5.01 -12.38
N ASP A 34 6.27 -4.53 -13.43
CA ASP A 34 6.69 -5.39 -14.55
C ASP A 34 7.79 -6.35 -14.09
N SER A 35 7.40 -7.31 -13.26
CA SER A 35 8.02 -8.63 -13.25
C SER A 35 7.04 -9.54 -13.99
N GLU A 36 7.37 -9.82 -15.24
CA GLU A 36 6.56 -10.67 -16.10
C GLU A 36 6.22 -12.01 -15.41
N GLY A 37 4.93 -12.32 -15.30
CA GLY A 37 4.45 -13.70 -15.20
C GLY A 37 4.07 -14.25 -13.84
N LEU A 38 3.76 -13.43 -12.82
CA LEU A 38 3.16 -13.95 -11.58
C LEU A 38 1.64 -13.73 -11.57
N PRO A 39 0.84 -14.76 -11.23
CA PRO A 39 -0.61 -14.62 -11.15
C PRO A 39 -0.96 -13.61 -10.05
N ALA A 40 -2.03 -12.84 -10.27
CA ALA A 40 -2.66 -12.01 -9.24
C ALA A 40 -3.10 -12.90 -8.07
N GLY A 41 -2.22 -13.09 -7.10
CA GLY A 41 -2.44 -13.94 -5.95
C GLY A 41 -1.52 -13.51 -4.82
N THR A 42 -1.93 -12.48 -4.07
CA THR A 42 -1.59 -12.31 -2.64
C THR A 42 -0.17 -12.73 -2.22
N VAL A 43 0.86 -12.31 -2.95
CA VAL A 43 2.24 -12.46 -2.47
C VAL A 43 2.58 -11.14 -1.81
N ALA A 44 2.65 -11.15 -0.47
CA ALA A 44 3.23 -10.04 0.27
C ALA A 44 4.62 -9.74 -0.29
N ASP A 45 4.96 -8.46 -0.45
CA ASP A 45 6.29 -8.08 -0.92
C ASP A 45 7.36 -8.60 0.06
N PRO A 46 8.54 -9.00 -0.43
CA PRO A 46 9.64 -9.40 0.45
C PRO A 46 9.94 -8.30 1.47
N ILE A 47 10.07 -8.67 2.74
CA ILE A 47 10.23 -7.72 3.86
C ILE A 47 11.42 -6.78 3.61
N GLU A 48 12.52 -7.32 3.10
CA GLU A 48 13.73 -6.57 2.78
C GLU A 48 13.46 -5.47 1.75
N GLN A 49 12.65 -5.76 0.72
CA GLN A 49 12.27 -4.76 -0.28
C GLN A 49 11.39 -3.67 0.31
N ILE A 50 10.43 -4.01 1.17
CA ILE A 50 9.59 -3.02 1.87
C ILE A 50 10.49 -2.09 2.70
N VAL A 51 11.44 -2.65 3.46
CA VAL A 51 12.41 -1.86 4.25
C VAL A 51 13.23 -0.92 3.37
N GLU A 52 13.81 -1.43 2.28
CA GLU A 52 14.62 -0.64 1.34
C GLU A 52 13.82 0.54 0.76
N VAL A 53 12.57 0.29 0.35
CA VAL A 53 11.72 1.34 -0.23
C VAL A 53 11.32 2.38 0.82
N ILE A 54 10.98 1.97 2.05
CA ILE A 54 10.70 2.92 3.15
C ILE A 54 11.92 3.83 3.37
N HIS A 55 13.12 3.27 3.48
CA HIS A 55 14.35 4.06 3.66
C HIS A 55 14.62 4.99 2.47
N ARG A 56 14.34 4.55 1.24
CA ARG A 56 14.47 5.39 0.04
C ARG A 56 13.54 6.59 0.10
N VAL A 57 12.28 6.41 0.50
CA VAL A 57 11.31 7.51 0.64
C VAL A 57 11.73 8.45 1.78
N LEU A 58 12.08 7.92 2.95
CA LEU A 58 12.57 8.75 4.06
C LEU A 58 13.78 9.59 3.64
N LYS A 59 14.71 9.00 2.89
CA LYS A 59 15.87 9.71 2.36
C LYS A 59 15.50 10.78 1.34
N SER A 60 14.54 10.53 0.44
CA SER A 60 14.11 11.54 -0.54
C SER A 60 13.42 12.73 0.13
N GLU A 61 12.70 12.49 1.23
CA GLU A 61 12.06 13.52 2.05
C GLU A 61 13.02 14.21 3.05
N GLY A 62 14.32 13.88 3.03
CA GLY A 62 15.31 14.47 3.94
C GLY A 62 15.26 13.97 5.39
N GLN A 63 14.55 12.86 5.64
CA GLN A 63 14.29 12.27 6.96
C GLN A 63 15.06 10.94 7.16
N ALA A 64 16.26 10.80 6.58
CA ALA A 64 17.03 9.55 6.63
C ALA A 64 17.43 9.09 8.04
N ASP A 65 17.74 10.05 8.93
CA ASP A 65 18.26 9.82 10.29
C ASP A 65 17.31 10.41 11.35
N CYS A 66 16.01 10.15 11.22
CA CYS A 66 15.00 10.70 12.12
C CYS A 66 14.66 9.78 13.30
N GLU A 67 14.39 10.36 14.47
CA GLU A 67 14.06 9.61 15.70
C GLU A 67 12.55 9.40 15.90
N TRP A 68 11.71 10.09 15.12
CA TRP A 68 10.26 10.07 15.28
C TRP A 68 9.59 8.82 14.71
N ILE A 69 10.31 8.07 13.87
CA ILE A 69 9.88 6.79 13.30
C ILE A 69 10.86 5.68 13.67
N SER A 70 10.34 4.51 14.03
CA SER A 70 11.12 3.28 14.11
C SER A 70 10.54 2.23 13.18
N ILE A 71 11.43 1.50 12.52
CA ILE A 71 11.11 0.49 11.50
C ILE A 71 11.63 -0.85 12.01
N GLU A 72 10.76 -1.85 12.09
CA GLU A 72 11.12 -3.19 12.56
C GLU A 72 10.57 -4.27 11.63
N SER A 73 11.45 -5.11 11.10
CA SER A 73 11.08 -6.28 10.31
C SER A 73 10.39 -7.32 11.19
N LYS A 74 9.16 -7.70 10.86
CA LYS A 74 8.38 -8.77 11.51
C LYS A 74 8.08 -9.87 10.50
N LYS A 75 7.68 -11.06 10.97
CA LYS A 75 7.33 -12.19 10.09
C LYS A 75 6.25 -11.87 9.03
N LYS A 76 5.36 -10.93 9.33
CA LYS A 76 4.19 -10.60 8.51
C LYS A 76 4.45 -9.44 7.54
N GLY A 77 5.50 -8.64 7.78
CA GLY A 77 5.74 -7.38 7.09
C GLY A 77 6.63 -6.47 7.93
N VAL A 78 6.64 -5.18 7.60
CA VAL A 78 7.46 -4.18 8.28
C VAL A 78 6.58 -3.37 9.22
N GLN A 79 6.82 -3.48 10.52
CA GLN A 79 6.13 -2.65 11.51
C GLN A 79 6.81 -1.29 11.60
N ILE A 80 6.01 -0.23 11.44
CA ILE A 80 6.43 1.14 11.71
C ILE A 80 5.78 1.61 13.01
N ASN A 81 6.57 2.27 13.85
CA ASN A 81 6.07 2.97 15.04
C ASN A 81 6.45 4.43 14.92
N VAL A 82 5.48 5.29 15.16
CA VAL A 82 5.58 6.72 14.97
C VAL A 82 5.23 7.41 16.28
N LYS A 83 6.03 8.37 16.71
CA LYS A 83 5.77 9.19 17.89
C LYS A 83 5.87 10.65 17.51
N THR A 84 4.82 11.43 17.80
CA THR A 84 4.87 12.90 17.62
C THR A 84 5.99 13.51 18.45
N GLY A 85 6.72 14.46 17.87
CA GLY A 85 7.68 15.29 18.61
C GLY A 85 6.99 16.42 19.40
N SER A 86 5.89 16.95 18.85
CA SER A 86 5.00 17.91 19.50
C SER A 86 3.65 17.96 18.78
N GLY A 87 2.56 17.95 19.54
CA GLY A 87 1.20 18.05 18.98
C GLY A 87 0.55 16.70 18.70
N MET A 88 -0.15 16.59 17.57
CA MET A 88 -0.94 15.41 17.19
C MET A 88 -0.49 14.94 15.82
N LEU A 89 -0.35 13.63 15.65
CA LEU A 89 -0.08 13.03 14.35
C LEU A 89 -1.16 13.44 13.35
N PRO A 90 -0.79 13.73 12.09
CA PRO A 90 -1.73 14.09 11.04
C PRO A 90 -2.43 12.82 10.52
N LEU A 91 -3.01 11.99 11.39
CA LEU A 91 -3.60 10.72 11.02
C LEU A 91 -5.03 10.61 11.54
N VAL A 92 -5.84 9.83 10.84
CA VAL A 92 -7.13 9.32 11.32
C VAL A 92 -7.10 7.78 11.32
N PRO A 93 -7.95 7.10 12.08
CA PRO A 93 -7.90 5.64 12.19
C PRO A 93 -7.98 4.90 10.84
N SER A 94 -8.73 5.43 9.87
CA SER A 94 -8.84 4.83 8.53
C SER A 94 -7.52 4.85 7.73
N ASP A 95 -6.61 5.77 8.04
CA ASP A 95 -5.30 5.83 7.37
C ASP A 95 -4.46 4.58 7.66
N LEU A 96 -4.66 3.94 8.83
CA LEU A 96 -3.89 2.78 9.28
C LEU A 96 -4.54 1.43 8.94
N GLY A 97 -5.73 1.46 8.31
CA GLY A 97 -6.46 0.27 7.85
C GLY A 97 -6.61 0.20 6.33
N ALA A 98 -5.80 0.96 5.60
CA ALA A 98 -5.83 0.97 4.14
C ALA A 98 -5.21 -0.32 3.56
N PRO A 99 -5.49 -0.68 2.28
CA PRO A 99 -4.92 -1.86 1.66
C PRO A 99 -3.39 -1.91 1.75
N GLY A 100 -2.84 -3.07 2.13
CA GLY A 100 -1.41 -3.28 2.38
C GLY A 100 -0.94 -2.86 3.78
N LEU A 101 -1.84 -2.31 4.61
CA LEU A 101 -1.59 -1.95 6.00
C LEU A 101 -2.42 -2.83 6.94
N GLU A 102 -1.76 -3.41 7.93
CA GLU A 102 -2.39 -4.29 8.91
C GLU A 102 -1.99 -3.93 10.34
N ASP A 103 -2.79 -4.37 11.30
CA ASP A 103 -2.54 -4.18 12.74
C ASP A 103 -2.33 -2.71 13.13
N GLY A 104 -3.02 -1.81 12.44
CA GLY A 104 -2.96 -0.36 12.62
C GLY A 104 -3.62 0.12 13.91
N THR A 105 -2.90 0.89 14.72
CA THR A 105 -3.40 1.52 15.94
C THR A 105 -2.98 2.98 16.01
N LEU A 106 -3.91 3.84 16.43
CA LEU A 106 -3.70 5.28 16.66
C LEU A 106 -4.17 5.59 18.07
N GLU A 107 -3.30 6.18 18.89
CA GLU A 107 -3.68 6.60 20.25
C GLU A 107 -4.82 7.63 20.22
N PRO A 108 -5.69 7.70 21.25
CA PRO A 108 -6.80 8.66 21.29
C PRO A 108 -6.35 10.12 21.19
N ASP A 109 -5.21 10.45 21.77
CA ASP A 109 -4.57 11.77 21.71
C ASP A 109 -3.75 11.99 20.43
N ARG A 110 -3.67 10.97 19.56
CA ARG A 110 -2.87 10.92 18.34
C ARG A 110 -1.39 11.22 18.58
N SER A 111 -0.88 10.94 19.77
CA SER A 111 0.55 11.11 20.07
C SER A 111 1.42 10.03 19.44
N ARG A 112 0.85 8.84 19.21
CA ARG A 112 1.55 7.68 18.66
C ARG A 112 0.67 6.90 17.69
N ALA A 113 1.31 6.29 16.71
CA ALA A 113 0.69 5.35 15.80
C ALA A 113 1.62 4.16 15.55
N THR A 114 1.04 2.98 15.39
CA THR A 114 1.74 1.77 14.97
C THR A 114 0.97 1.13 13.83
N VAL A 115 1.66 0.65 12.80
CA VAL A 115 1.04 -0.12 11.72
C VAL A 115 2.06 -1.06 11.08
N THR A 116 1.60 -2.18 10.56
CA THR A 116 2.43 -3.15 9.83
C THR A 116 2.16 -3.02 8.33
N ILE A 117 3.19 -2.66 7.57
CA ILE A 117 3.14 -2.65 6.10
C ILE A 117 3.43 -4.08 5.63
N VAL A 118 2.41 -4.76 5.10
CA VAL A 118 2.51 -6.13 4.57
C VAL A 118 2.68 -6.16 3.06
N GLN A 119 2.30 -5.06 2.40
CA GLN A 119 2.45 -4.87 0.97
C GLN A 119 2.72 -3.40 0.70
N TRP A 120 3.72 -3.12 -0.14
CA TRP A 120 4.03 -1.78 -0.58
C TRP A 120 3.02 -1.32 -1.64
N GLY A 121 2.58 -0.07 -1.53
CA GLY A 121 1.62 0.50 -2.46
C GLY A 121 1.35 1.97 -2.19
N ILE A 122 0.41 2.55 -2.94
CA ILE A 122 0.02 3.95 -2.82
C ILE A 122 -0.35 4.32 -1.37
N PRO A 123 -1.14 3.52 -0.61
CA PRO A 123 -1.48 3.85 0.76
C PRO A 123 -0.27 3.92 1.69
N ALA A 124 0.63 2.93 1.64
CA ALA A 124 1.85 2.89 2.45
C ALA A 124 2.77 4.07 2.14
N ARG A 125 2.99 4.36 0.85
CA ARG A 125 3.81 5.50 0.42
C ARG A 125 3.25 6.83 0.93
N ARG A 126 1.95 7.08 0.69
CA ARG A 126 1.28 8.31 1.11
C ARG A 126 1.29 8.49 2.62
N LEU A 127 1.19 7.41 3.39
CA LEU A 127 1.31 7.44 4.84
C LEU A 127 2.68 7.98 5.26
N ILE A 128 3.77 7.44 4.70
CA ILE A 128 5.13 7.88 5.02
C ILE A 128 5.37 9.33 4.57
N GLU A 129 4.97 9.70 3.35
CA GLU A 129 5.11 11.08 2.85
C GLU A 129 4.38 12.09 3.74
N ARG A 130 3.12 11.82 4.09
CA ARG A 130 2.33 12.68 4.99
C ARG A 130 2.95 12.81 6.38
N LEU A 131 3.56 11.73 6.87
CA LEU A 131 4.32 11.78 8.11
C LEU A 131 5.55 12.67 7.90
N CYS A 132 6.38 12.46 6.89
CA CYS A 132 7.54 13.33 6.62
C CYS A 132 7.16 14.82 6.53
N GLU A 133 6.09 15.17 5.82
CA GLU A 133 5.58 16.55 5.72
C GLU A 133 5.30 17.19 7.08
N HIS A 134 4.82 16.42 8.05
CA HIS A 134 4.53 16.91 9.41
C HIS A 134 5.77 17.26 10.22
N TRP A 135 6.93 16.65 9.92
CA TRP A 135 8.20 16.93 10.61
C TRP A 135 9.14 17.85 9.83
N SER A 136 8.90 18.06 8.55
CA SER A 136 9.66 19.00 7.72
C SER A 136 9.13 20.45 7.82
N GLY A 137 8.02 20.66 8.52
CA GLY A 137 7.35 21.96 8.70
C GLY A 137 7.77 22.75 9.93
#